data_AF-A0A1J9QEX8-F1
#
_entry.id   AF-A0A1J9QEX8-F1
#
_cell.length_a   1.000
_cell.length_b   1.000
_cell.length_c   1.000
_cell.angle_alpha   90.00
_cell.angle_beta   90.00
_cell.angle_gamma   90.00
#
_symmetry.space_group_name_H-M   'P 1'
#
loop_
_entity.id
_entity.type
_entity.pdbx_description
1 polymer ?
#
loop_
_entity_poly.entity_id
_entity_poly.type
_entity_poly.pdbx_seq_one_letter_code
_entity_poly.pdbx_strand_id
1 'polypeptide(L)'
;MEHREDIDGHTANPETIEAIRHFRGYARIDLSHFQLEDDHVLGSRPVGQNVESQNALRLLKIFESVGCDREDPENYVPVLISQNTLSQAISDSRATQVVLLNGIEPPNLILGHGTRLLCLQGKSRIRAAQEFFSPGERWWGARLYLDSLPAAARDRLREKYSNEQNFGDGDIYGNLRCHQLRGNGPRAEAWWARWSSPKRRCARCRNRSDC
;
A
#
# COMPACT_ATOMS: atom_id res chain seq x y z
N MET A 1 -28.84 -40.46 -0.80
CA MET A 1 -27.74 -40.12 -1.72
C MET A 1 -27.38 -38.69 -1.36
N GLU A 2 -26.43 -38.53 -0.45
CA GLU A 2 -26.08 -37.23 0.15
C GLU A 2 -25.38 -36.37 -0.90
N HIS A 3 -25.98 -35.21 -1.18
CA HIS A 3 -25.33 -34.13 -1.91
C HIS A 3 -24.23 -33.57 -1.02
N ARG A 4 -22.97 -33.80 -1.42
CA ARG A 4 -21.82 -33.06 -0.89
C ARG A 4 -21.85 -31.67 -1.48
N GLU A 5 -22.05 -30.68 -0.63
CA GLU A 5 -21.79 -29.27 -0.93
C GLU A 5 -20.27 -29.11 -1.10
N ASP A 6 -19.85 -28.76 -2.32
CA ASP A 6 -18.49 -28.30 -2.59
C ASP A 6 -18.34 -26.89 -2.00
N ILE A 7 -17.79 -26.86 -0.78
CA ILE A 7 -17.31 -25.63 -0.14
C ILE A 7 -16.08 -25.19 -0.93
N ASP A 8 -16.27 -24.22 -1.83
CA ASP A 8 -15.21 -23.51 -2.54
C ASP A 8 -14.31 -22.80 -1.52
N GLY A 9 -13.27 -23.52 -1.09
CA GLY A 9 -12.25 -23.02 -0.20
C GLY A 9 -11.48 -21.92 -0.91
N HIS A 10 -11.85 -20.66 -0.62
CA HIS A 10 -11.05 -19.46 -0.83
C HIS A 10 -9.68 -19.66 -0.13
N THR A 11 -8.78 -20.37 -0.78
CA THR A 11 -7.43 -20.62 -0.28
C THR A 11 -6.74 -19.26 -0.35
N ALA A 12 -6.58 -18.62 0.80
CA ALA A 12 -5.93 -17.33 0.91
C ALA A 12 -4.60 -17.39 0.14
N ASN A 13 -4.46 -16.60 -0.91
CA ASN A 13 -3.26 -16.69 -1.75
C ASN A 13 -2.01 -16.51 -0.86
N PRO A 14 -0.95 -17.31 -1.07
CA PRO A 14 0.26 -17.38 -0.23
C PRO A 14 0.84 -16.01 0.15
N GLU A 15 0.79 -15.02 -0.73
CA GLU A 15 1.34 -13.68 -0.44
C GLU A 15 0.53 -12.92 0.61
N THR A 16 -0.78 -13.16 0.68
CA THR A 16 -1.63 -12.60 1.75
C THR A 16 -1.35 -13.27 3.08
N ILE A 17 -1.11 -14.59 3.07
CA ILE A 17 -0.71 -15.33 4.26
C ILE A 17 0.63 -14.77 4.78
N GLU A 18 1.60 -14.54 3.89
CA GLU A 18 2.89 -13.97 4.26
C GLU A 18 2.76 -12.54 4.81
N ALA A 19 1.91 -11.69 4.21
CA ALA A 19 1.63 -10.37 4.74
C ALA A 19 1.03 -10.43 6.16
N ILE A 20 0.11 -11.35 6.42
CA ILE A 20 -0.48 -11.55 7.76
C ILE A 20 0.58 -12.02 8.76
N ARG A 21 1.47 -12.95 8.39
CA ARG A 21 2.55 -13.45 9.27
C ARG A 21 3.53 -12.37 9.69
N HIS A 22 3.79 -11.42 8.80
CA HIS A 22 4.72 -10.31 9.03
C HIS A 22 4.06 -9.07 9.61
N PHE A 23 2.73 -9.06 9.73
CA PHE A 23 1.99 -7.96 10.32
C PHE A 23 2.30 -7.83 11.82
N ARG A 24 2.51 -6.60 12.29
CA ARG A 24 2.88 -6.29 13.67
C ARG A 24 1.93 -5.31 14.34
N GLY A 25 0.82 -4.97 13.70
CA GLY A 25 -0.21 -4.10 14.26
C GLY A 25 -0.24 -2.71 13.64
N TYR A 26 -0.96 -1.82 14.31
CA TYR A 26 -1.25 -0.47 13.90
C TYR A 26 -0.57 0.52 14.84
N ALA A 27 -0.08 1.62 14.29
CA ALA A 27 0.58 2.66 15.06
C ALA A 27 0.37 4.03 14.42
N ARG A 28 0.38 5.08 15.24
CA ARG A 28 0.50 6.46 14.79
C ARG A 28 1.97 6.83 14.75
N ILE A 29 2.42 7.35 13.62
CA ILE A 29 3.83 7.65 13.38
C ILE A 29 3.93 9.08 12.88
N ASP A 30 4.94 9.80 13.34
CA ASP A 30 5.22 11.15 12.84
C ASP A 30 5.58 11.11 11.34
N LEU A 31 5.04 12.05 10.57
CA LEU A 31 5.19 12.16 9.12
C LEU A 31 6.66 12.28 8.69
N SER A 32 7.55 12.75 9.57
CA SER A 32 8.99 12.83 9.31
C SER A 32 9.67 11.46 9.24
N HIS A 33 9.10 10.42 9.87
CA HIS A 33 9.69 9.08 9.83
C HIS A 33 9.30 8.28 8.58
N PHE A 34 8.34 8.75 7.77
CA PHE A 34 7.98 8.06 6.54
C PHE A 34 9.02 8.34 5.45
N GLN A 35 9.60 7.28 4.93
CA GLN A 35 10.38 7.29 3.69
C GLN A 35 9.52 6.75 2.57
N LEU A 36 9.24 7.60 1.58
CA LEU A 36 8.49 7.21 0.40
C LEU A 36 9.41 6.37 -0.50
N GLU A 37 8.90 5.25 -1.01
CA GLU A 37 9.62 4.47 -2.02
C GLU A 37 9.91 5.29 -3.27
N ASP A 38 10.97 4.93 -4.00
CA ASP A 38 11.25 5.51 -5.30
C ASP A 38 10.13 5.19 -6.32
N ASP A 39 10.09 5.96 -7.38
CA ASP A 39 8.98 5.97 -8.34
C ASP A 39 9.09 4.88 -9.39
N HIS A 40 10.22 4.18 -9.40
CA HIS A 40 10.54 3.10 -10.32
C HIS A 40 10.29 1.71 -9.71
N VAL A 41 9.70 1.64 -8.51
CA VAL A 41 9.39 0.37 -7.85
C VAL A 41 8.10 -0.24 -8.44
N LEU A 42 8.17 -1.51 -8.82
CA LEU A 42 7.04 -2.24 -9.42
C LEU A 42 5.84 -2.34 -8.48
N GLY A 43 4.63 -2.20 -9.01
CA GLY A 43 3.38 -2.17 -8.24
C GLY A 43 3.11 -0.85 -7.51
N SER A 44 4.12 0.02 -7.35
CA SER A 44 3.93 1.39 -6.88
C SER A 44 3.39 2.25 -8.02
N ARG A 45 2.54 3.23 -7.70
CA ARG A 45 2.08 4.20 -8.71
C ARG A 45 3.29 4.98 -9.24
N PRO A 46 3.55 4.98 -10.56
CA PRO A 46 4.64 5.76 -11.11
C PRO A 46 4.34 7.25 -10.94
N VAL A 47 5.40 7.99 -10.70
CA VAL A 47 5.34 9.40 -10.42
C VAL A 47 5.73 10.13 -11.69
N GLY A 48 4.72 10.61 -12.40
CA GLY A 48 4.92 11.81 -13.19
C GLY A 48 5.01 12.98 -12.21
N GLN A 49 6.04 13.81 -12.33
CA GLN A 49 6.23 15.03 -11.53
C GLN A 49 4.98 15.96 -11.50
N ASN A 50 4.12 15.85 -12.51
CA ASN A 50 2.83 16.55 -12.57
C ASN A 50 1.65 15.78 -11.93
N VAL A 51 1.68 14.44 -11.93
CA VAL A 51 0.55 13.60 -11.47
C VAL A 51 0.53 13.48 -9.95
N GLU A 52 1.69 13.42 -9.29
CA GLU A 52 1.75 13.46 -7.83
C GLU A 52 1.27 14.78 -7.27
N SER A 53 1.70 15.90 -7.86
CA SER A 53 1.23 17.23 -7.50
C SER A 53 -0.28 17.32 -7.70
N GLN A 54 -0.83 16.84 -8.82
CA GLN A 54 -2.29 16.85 -9.02
C GLN A 54 -3.07 15.95 -8.06
N ASN A 55 -2.56 14.75 -7.74
CA ASN A 55 -3.22 13.83 -6.82
C ASN A 55 -3.11 14.29 -5.37
N ALA A 56 -1.94 14.80 -4.96
CA ALA A 56 -1.72 15.40 -3.65
C ALA A 56 -2.57 16.67 -3.50
N LEU A 57 -2.60 17.56 -4.50
CA LEU A 57 -3.46 18.75 -4.51
C LEU A 57 -4.94 18.39 -4.49
N ARG A 58 -5.35 17.33 -5.20
CA ARG A 58 -6.73 16.83 -5.14
C ARG A 58 -7.06 16.32 -3.74
N LEU A 59 -6.18 15.54 -3.13
CA LEU A 59 -6.36 15.04 -1.76
C LEU A 59 -6.36 16.16 -0.73
N LEU A 60 -5.49 17.17 -0.91
CA LEU A 60 -5.44 18.37 -0.09
C LEU A 60 -6.79 19.12 -0.16
N LYS A 61 -7.33 19.33 -1.36
CA LYS A 61 -8.67 19.91 -1.54
C LYS A 61 -9.78 19.08 -0.88
N ILE A 62 -9.66 17.75 -0.90
CA ILE A 62 -10.62 16.87 -0.20
C ILE A 62 -10.48 17.04 1.33
N PHE A 63 -9.26 17.10 1.85
CA PHE A 63 -9.00 17.37 3.28
C PHE A 63 -9.57 18.72 3.72
N GLU A 64 -9.43 19.75 2.89
CA GLU A 64 -9.96 21.10 3.15
C GLU A 64 -11.51 21.16 3.09
N SER A 65 -12.16 20.32 2.28
CA SER A 65 -13.61 20.39 2.03
C SER A 65 -14.45 19.46 2.88
N VAL A 66 -13.98 18.23 3.14
CA VAL A 66 -14.71 17.18 3.85
C VAL A 66 -14.03 16.82 5.18
N GLY A 67 -12.77 17.20 5.35
CA GLY A 67 -11.94 16.80 6.47
C GLY A 67 -10.97 15.66 6.12
N CYS A 68 -10.05 15.37 7.04
CA CYS A 68 -9.05 14.31 6.89
C CYS A 68 -9.34 13.18 7.88
N ASP A 69 -9.83 12.04 7.39
CA ASP A 69 -10.10 10.88 8.23
C ASP A 69 -8.82 10.03 8.42
N ARG A 70 -7.85 10.63 9.12
CA ARG A 70 -6.57 9.99 9.47
C ARG A 70 -6.71 8.93 10.57
N GLU A 71 -7.86 8.86 11.23
CA GLU A 71 -8.17 7.90 12.28
C GLU A 71 -8.73 6.60 11.71
N ASP A 72 -9.45 6.67 10.58
CA ASP A 72 -9.94 5.49 9.87
C ASP A 72 -8.80 4.52 9.49
N PRO A 73 -8.83 3.27 10.02
CA PRO A 73 -7.88 2.23 9.67
C PRO A 73 -7.79 1.94 8.18
N GLU A 74 -8.81 2.24 7.37
CA GLU A 74 -8.76 2.09 5.90
C GLU A 74 -7.68 2.98 5.28
N ASN A 75 -7.50 4.19 5.82
CA ASN A 75 -6.55 5.19 5.32
C ASN A 75 -5.09 4.96 5.79
N TYR A 76 -4.84 3.94 6.61
CA TYR A 76 -3.51 3.71 7.15
C TYR A 76 -2.56 3.18 6.10
N VAL A 77 -1.33 3.67 6.08
CA VAL A 77 -0.37 3.26 5.06
C VAL A 77 0.43 2.02 5.50
N PRO A 78 0.66 1.04 4.61
CA PRO A 78 1.55 -0.07 4.92
C PRO A 78 3.01 0.38 4.96
N VAL A 79 3.70 0.13 6.07
CA VAL A 79 5.11 0.47 6.27
C VAL A 79 5.94 -0.75 6.68
N LEU A 80 7.20 -0.76 6.26
CA LEU A 80 8.19 -1.74 6.70
C LEU A 80 9.00 -1.21 7.88
N ILE A 81 9.19 -2.07 8.88
CA ILE A 81 9.98 -1.81 10.08
C ILE A 81 10.84 -3.02 10.43
N SER A 82 12.09 -2.79 10.85
CA SER A 82 12.94 -3.88 11.35
C SER A 82 12.46 -4.37 12.71
N GLN A 83 12.70 -5.63 13.04
CA GLN A 83 12.33 -6.17 14.35
C GLN A 83 13.02 -5.42 15.50
N ASN A 84 14.27 -4.98 15.32
CA ASN A 84 15.02 -4.23 16.32
C ASN A 84 14.41 -2.84 16.55
N THR A 85 14.12 -2.12 15.46
CA THR A 85 13.48 -0.79 15.52
C THR A 85 12.10 -0.88 16.17
N LEU A 86 11.32 -1.90 15.83
CA LEU A 86 10.01 -2.12 16.43
C LEU A 86 10.11 -2.34 17.95
N SER A 87 11.01 -3.22 18.39
CA SER A 87 11.20 -3.50 19.81
C SER A 87 11.65 -2.26 20.61
N GLN A 88 12.57 -1.47 20.04
CA GLN A 88 13.01 -0.20 20.64
C GLN A 88 11.85 0.79 20.73
N ALA A 89 11.12 0.97 19.63
CA ALA A 89 10.01 1.92 19.56
C ALA A 89 8.88 1.56 20.52
N ILE A 90 8.56 0.27 20.67
CA ILE A 90 7.58 -0.21 21.66
C ILE A 90 8.03 0.15 23.09
N SER A 91 9.31 -0.08 23.41
CA SER A 91 9.89 0.26 24.71
C SER A 91 9.85 1.76 24.98
N ASP A 92 10.31 2.57 24.04
CA ASP A 92 10.39 4.04 24.17
C ASP A 92 9.01 4.67 24.30
N SER A 93 8.02 4.11 23.59
CA SER A 93 6.62 4.55 23.63
C SER A 93 5.85 4.04 24.85
N ARG A 94 6.46 3.19 25.68
CA ARG A 94 5.79 2.43 26.75
C ARG A 94 4.53 1.70 26.24
N ALA A 95 4.57 1.28 24.98
CA ALA A 95 3.48 0.55 24.33
C ALA A 95 3.68 -0.95 24.55
N THR A 96 2.71 -1.76 24.11
CA THR A 96 2.84 -3.21 24.07
C THR A 96 2.40 -3.74 22.72
N GLN A 97 2.97 -4.87 22.30
CA GLN A 97 2.60 -5.53 21.05
C GLN A 97 1.09 -5.83 20.97
N VAL A 98 0.44 -6.09 22.12
CA VAL A 98 -1.01 -6.32 22.21
C VAL A 98 -1.81 -5.09 21.81
N VAL A 99 -1.40 -3.91 22.30
CA VAL A 99 -2.06 -2.64 21.98
C VAL A 99 -1.92 -2.31 20.49
N LEU A 100 -0.75 -2.58 19.89
CA LEU A 100 -0.54 -2.43 18.46
C LEU A 100 -1.51 -3.32 17.65
N LEU A 101 -1.73 -4.57 18.08
CA LEU A 101 -2.58 -5.52 17.36
C LEU A 101 -4.08 -5.24 17.52
N ASN A 102 -4.51 -4.55 18.58
CA ASN A 102 -5.92 -4.29 18.85
C ASN A 102 -6.55 -3.33 17.83
N GLY A 103 -5.80 -2.35 17.33
CA GLY A 103 -6.22 -1.47 16.23
C GLY A 103 -7.35 -0.46 16.53
N ILE A 104 -8.06 -0.60 17.65
CA ILE A 104 -9.15 0.30 18.07
C ILE A 104 -8.63 1.70 18.40
N GLU A 105 -7.46 1.80 19.03
CA GLU A 105 -6.75 3.06 19.27
C GLU A 105 -5.23 2.81 19.14
N PRO A 106 -4.65 2.99 17.94
CA PRO A 106 -3.23 2.75 17.76
C PRO A 106 -2.39 3.70 18.63
N PRO A 107 -1.33 3.22 19.29
CA PRO A 107 -0.47 4.06 20.10
C PRO A 107 0.39 4.98 19.23
N ASN A 108 0.81 6.12 19.78
CA ASN A 108 1.85 6.94 19.17
C ASN A 108 3.19 6.23 19.35
N LEU A 109 3.81 5.82 18.25
CA LEU A 109 5.08 5.13 18.27
C LEU A 109 6.22 6.14 18.15
N ILE A 110 6.96 6.30 19.24
CA ILE A 110 8.17 7.13 19.33
C ILE A 110 9.30 6.37 18.63
N LEU A 111 9.85 6.99 17.59
CA LEU A 111 10.99 6.47 16.85
C LEU A 111 12.21 7.36 17.11
N GLY A 112 13.38 6.73 17.22
CA GLY A 112 14.63 7.47 17.40
C GLY A 112 14.92 8.43 16.24
N HIS A 113 15.61 9.54 16.53
CA HIS A 113 16.02 10.50 15.51
C HIS A 113 16.81 9.83 14.38
N GLY A 114 16.46 10.12 13.13
CA GLY A 114 17.08 9.51 11.95
C GLY A 114 16.47 8.18 11.51
N THR A 115 15.57 7.59 12.30
CA THR A 115 14.83 6.39 11.88
C THR A 115 13.88 6.72 10.74
N ARG A 116 13.92 5.92 9.68
CA ARG A 116 13.04 6.05 8.51
C ARG A 116 12.37 4.71 8.22
N LEU A 117 11.05 4.73 8.07
CA LEU A 117 10.23 3.57 7.77
C LEU A 117 9.81 3.62 6.31
N LEU A 118 10.05 2.54 5.59
CA LEU A 118 9.73 2.48 4.16
C LEU A 118 8.22 2.34 3.98
N CYS A 119 7.63 3.33 3.35
CA CYS A 119 6.21 3.38 3.04
C CYS A 119 5.96 2.73 1.69
N LEU A 120 5.29 1.57 1.69
CA LEU A 120 5.03 0.79 0.47
C LEU A 120 3.95 1.46 -0.40
N GLN A 121 3.06 2.27 0.19
CA GLN A 121 1.98 2.89 -0.53
C GLN A 121 1.46 4.15 0.17
N GLY A 122 0.77 5.02 -0.56
CA GLY A 122 0.11 6.19 0.01
C GLY A 122 0.96 7.46 -0.08
N LYS A 123 1.95 7.49 -0.99
CA LYS A 123 2.80 8.66 -1.26
C LYS A 123 2.02 9.97 -1.33
N SER A 124 0.96 10.02 -2.16
CA SER A 124 0.13 11.23 -2.31
C SER A 124 -0.61 11.61 -1.03
N ARG A 125 -1.03 10.64 -0.21
CA ARG A 125 -1.69 10.91 1.09
C ARG A 125 -0.69 11.47 2.09
N ILE A 126 0.49 10.85 2.20
CA ILE A 126 1.56 11.32 3.08
C ILE A 126 2.05 12.71 2.69
N ARG A 127 2.21 12.99 1.39
CA ARG A 127 2.58 14.34 0.92
C ARG A 127 1.48 15.37 1.18
N ALA A 128 0.23 15.05 0.86
CA ALA A 128 -0.89 15.94 1.17
C ALA A 128 -0.99 16.20 2.68
N ALA A 129 -0.78 15.19 3.52
CA ALA A 129 -0.76 15.32 4.97
C ALA A 129 0.41 16.19 5.47
N GLN A 130 1.60 16.07 4.86
CA GLN A 130 2.76 16.90 5.17
C GLN A 130 2.52 18.38 4.86
N GLU A 131 1.78 18.67 3.79
CA GLU A 131 1.39 20.04 3.40
C GLU A 131 0.21 20.57 4.23
N PHE A 132 -0.75 19.71 4.58
CA PHE A 132 -1.98 20.09 5.29
C PHE A 132 -1.76 20.33 6.79
N PHE A 133 -0.98 19.47 7.47
CA PHE A 133 -0.85 19.54 8.93
C PHE A 133 0.26 20.48 9.39
N SER A 134 -0.05 21.29 10.41
CA SER A 134 0.91 22.14 11.11
C SER A 134 1.98 21.30 11.82
N PRO A 135 3.22 21.80 12.01
CA PRO A 135 4.37 21.03 12.54
C PRO A 135 4.21 20.28 13.88
N GLY A 136 3.12 20.49 14.63
CA GLY A 136 2.80 19.77 15.88
C GLY A 136 1.74 18.67 15.76
N GLU A 137 1.07 18.54 14.61
CA GLU A 137 -0.02 17.57 14.40
C GLU A 137 0.30 16.54 13.31
N ARG A 138 1.57 16.43 12.94
CA ARG A 138 2.05 15.69 11.78
C ARG A 138 2.20 14.21 12.06
N TRP A 139 1.11 13.51 12.36
CA TRP A 139 1.11 12.06 12.42
C TRP A 139 0.20 11.45 11.37
N TRP A 140 0.50 10.21 10.99
CA TRP A 140 -0.34 9.39 10.14
C TRP A 140 -0.44 7.96 10.67
N GLY A 141 -1.60 7.33 10.49
CA GLY A 141 -1.82 5.94 10.86
C GLY A 141 -1.07 4.98 9.92
N ALA A 142 -0.38 4.01 10.49
CA ALA A 142 0.44 3.06 9.76
C ALA A 142 0.09 1.62 10.12
N ARG A 143 0.16 0.74 9.12
CA ARG A 143 0.10 -0.72 9.27
C ARG A 143 1.53 -1.25 9.24
N LEU A 144 2.00 -1.77 10.36
CA LEU A 144 3.38 -2.19 10.54
C LEU A 144 3.59 -3.61 9.99
N TYR A 145 4.58 -3.77 9.12
CA TYR A 145 5.05 -5.07 8.64
C TYR A 145 6.55 -5.19 8.86
N LEU A 146 7.02 -6.40 9.15
CA LEU A 146 8.47 -6.63 9.24
C LEU A 146 9.14 -6.46 7.87
N ASP A 147 10.33 -5.87 7.88
CA ASP A 147 11.20 -5.73 6.71
C ASP A 147 11.69 -7.07 6.13
N SER A 148 11.53 -8.18 6.86
CA SER A 148 11.75 -9.54 6.36
C SER A 148 10.63 -10.03 5.41
N LEU A 149 9.56 -9.24 5.22
CA LEU A 149 8.45 -9.59 4.33
C LEU A 149 8.96 -9.91 2.91
N PRO A 150 8.59 -11.05 2.29
CA PRO A 150 9.06 -11.40 0.95
C PRO A 150 8.65 -10.38 -0.12
N ALA A 151 9.49 -10.18 -1.14
CA ALA A 151 9.25 -9.20 -2.20
C ALA A 151 7.89 -9.39 -2.90
N ALA A 152 7.50 -10.64 -3.18
CA ALA A 152 6.21 -10.95 -3.78
C ALA A 152 5.02 -10.51 -2.92
N ALA A 153 5.14 -10.55 -1.59
CA ALA A 153 4.10 -10.08 -0.67
C ALA A 153 4.11 -8.55 -0.53
N ARG A 154 5.28 -7.90 -0.61
CA ARG A 154 5.37 -6.43 -0.71
C ARG A 154 4.67 -5.92 -1.96
N ASP A 155 4.95 -6.52 -3.12
CA ASP A 155 4.30 -6.17 -4.39
C ASP A 155 2.78 -6.24 -4.27
N ARG A 156 2.27 -7.28 -3.60
CA ARG A 156 0.85 -7.41 -3.39
C ARG A 156 0.27 -6.34 -2.46
N LEU A 157 0.99 -5.95 -1.42
CA LEU A 157 0.56 -4.84 -0.56
C LEU A 157 0.46 -3.53 -1.35
N ARG A 158 1.41 -3.26 -2.26
CA ARG A 158 1.37 -2.11 -3.17
C ARG A 158 0.15 -2.15 -4.09
N GLU A 159 -0.20 -3.35 -4.57
CA GLU A 159 -1.31 -3.57 -5.50
C GLU A 159 -2.69 -3.48 -4.83
N LYS A 160 -2.86 -4.02 -3.62
CA LYS A 160 -4.18 -4.24 -2.98
C LYS A 160 -4.92 -2.93 -2.69
N TYR A 161 -4.28 -1.94 -2.06
CA TYR A 161 -4.95 -0.67 -1.76
C TYR A 161 -4.93 0.30 -2.95
N SER A 162 -4.17 -0.01 -4.00
CA SER A 162 -4.17 0.83 -5.20
C SER A 162 -5.46 0.69 -6.00
N ASN A 163 -6.30 -0.31 -5.69
CA ASN A 163 -7.63 -0.50 -6.28
C ASN A 163 -8.68 0.50 -5.77
N GLU A 164 -8.40 1.26 -4.71
CA GLU A 164 -9.31 2.28 -4.16
C GLU A 164 -9.39 3.55 -5.02
N GLN A 165 -8.49 3.73 -5.98
CA GLN A 165 -8.57 4.72 -7.06
C GLN A 165 -8.13 4.08 -8.37
N ASN A 166 -8.78 4.38 -9.49
CA ASN A 166 -8.39 3.82 -10.78
C ASN A 166 -6.94 4.17 -11.17
N PHE A 167 -6.16 3.17 -11.60
CA PHE A 167 -4.84 3.36 -12.23
C PHE A 167 -4.97 4.03 -13.60
N GLY A 168 -3.94 4.77 -14.01
CA GLY A 168 -3.83 5.23 -15.40
C GLY A 168 -3.54 4.08 -16.35
N ASP A 169 -3.93 4.21 -17.63
CA ASP A 169 -3.72 3.16 -18.65
C ASP A 169 -2.23 2.79 -18.83
N GLY A 170 -1.32 3.75 -18.64
CA GLY A 170 0.14 3.53 -18.72
C GLY A 170 0.68 2.68 -17.56
N ASP A 171 0.15 2.88 -16.36
CA ASP A 171 0.56 2.15 -15.15
C ASP A 171 0.09 0.70 -15.21
N ILE A 172 -1.14 0.50 -15.71
CA ILE A 172 -1.71 -0.82 -15.98
C ILE A 172 -0.85 -1.57 -17.00
N TYR A 173 -0.47 -0.91 -18.11
CA TYR A 173 0.36 -1.51 -19.14
C TYR A 173 1.79 -1.84 -18.67
N GLY A 174 2.42 -0.96 -17.91
CA GLY A 174 3.76 -1.18 -17.36
C GLY A 174 3.81 -2.39 -16.42
N ASN A 175 2.89 -2.45 -15.45
CA ASN A 175 2.82 -3.58 -14.51
C ASN A 175 2.47 -4.90 -15.21
N LEU A 176 1.53 -4.88 -16.17
CA LEU A 176 1.21 -6.03 -17.02
C LEU A 176 2.45 -6.57 -17.75
N ARG A 177 3.17 -5.70 -18.46
CA ARG A 177 4.33 -6.10 -19.27
C ARG A 177 5.46 -6.66 -18.40
N CYS A 178 5.70 -6.07 -17.23
CA CYS A 178 6.69 -6.59 -16.29
C CYS A 178 6.32 -7.98 -15.74
N HIS A 179 5.05 -8.23 -15.41
CA HIS A 179 4.61 -9.56 -14.96
C HIS A 179 4.67 -10.60 -16.08
N GLN A 180 4.38 -10.21 -17.33
CA GLN A 180 4.57 -11.08 -18.51
C GLN A 180 6.04 -11.47 -18.72
N LEU A 181 6.96 -10.50 -18.63
CA LEU A 181 8.40 -10.75 -18.79
C LEU A 181 8.99 -11.60 -17.66
N ARG A 182 8.39 -11.57 -16.47
CA ARG A 182 8.78 -12.39 -15.30
C ARG A 182 8.10 -13.76 -15.26
N GLY A 183 7.28 -14.10 -16.26
CA GLY A 183 6.55 -15.37 -16.32
C GLY A 183 5.41 -15.50 -15.30
N ASN A 184 4.99 -14.39 -14.67
CA ASN A 184 3.92 -14.40 -13.67
C ASN A 184 2.55 -14.16 -14.35
N GLY A 185 2.08 -15.18 -15.06
CA GLY A 185 0.80 -15.17 -15.80
C GLY A 185 -0.41 -14.74 -14.95
N PRO A 186 -0.62 -15.32 -13.75
CA PRO A 186 -1.76 -14.95 -12.90
C PRO A 186 -1.77 -13.47 -12.50
N ARG A 187 -0.61 -12.87 -12.22
CA ARG A 187 -0.53 -11.43 -11.92
C ARG A 187 -0.72 -10.58 -13.17
N ALA A 188 -0.18 -11.00 -14.32
CA ALA A 188 -0.42 -10.31 -15.58
C ALA A 188 -1.92 -10.27 -15.91
N GLU A 189 -2.66 -11.37 -15.72
CA GLU A 189 -4.10 -11.43 -15.90
C GLU A 189 -4.87 -10.56 -14.90
N ALA A 190 -4.44 -10.55 -13.63
CA ALA A 190 -5.03 -9.69 -12.60
C ALA A 190 -4.87 -8.19 -12.93
N TRP A 191 -3.72 -7.78 -13.47
CA TRP A 191 -3.51 -6.41 -13.96
C TRP A 191 -4.28 -6.12 -15.25
N TRP A 192 -4.37 -7.09 -16.17
CA TRP A 192 -5.18 -6.99 -17.40
C TRP A 192 -6.67 -6.76 -17.10
N ALA A 193 -7.20 -7.38 -16.05
CA ALA A 193 -8.60 -7.26 -15.64
C ALA A 193 -8.98 -5.84 -15.19
N ARG A 194 -8.00 -4.98 -14.84
CA ARG A 194 -8.21 -3.59 -14.38
C ARG A 194 -8.52 -2.61 -15.51
N TRP A 195 -8.41 -3.00 -16.78
CA TRP A 195 -8.87 -2.16 -17.90
C TRP A 195 -10.40 -2.12 -17.99
N SER A 196 -10.97 -0.91 -18.14
CA SER A 196 -12.40 -0.76 -18.43
C SER A 196 -12.79 -1.48 -19.73
N SER A 197 -13.97 -2.09 -19.76
CA SER A 197 -14.45 -3.02 -20.79
C SER A 197 -14.35 -2.55 -22.27
N PRO A 198 -14.36 -1.24 -22.62
CA PRO A 198 -14.09 -0.80 -23.99
C PRO A 198 -12.61 -0.96 -24.40
N LYS A 199 -11.66 -0.85 -23.46
CA LYS A 199 -10.21 -0.82 -23.71
C LYS A 199 -9.58 -2.21 -23.82
N ARG A 200 -10.20 -3.24 -23.21
CA ARG A 200 -9.81 -4.67 -23.35
C ARG A 200 -9.85 -5.17 -24.80
N ARG A 201 -10.68 -4.56 -25.66
CA ARG A 201 -10.75 -4.88 -27.11
C ARG A 201 -9.60 -4.30 -27.92
N CYS A 202 -9.13 -3.08 -27.62
CA CYS A 202 -8.02 -2.44 -28.34
C CYS A 202 -6.67 -3.11 -28.09
N ALA A 203 -6.39 -3.51 -26.85
CA ALA A 203 -5.12 -4.17 -26.51
C ALA A 203 -5.01 -5.59 -27.11
N ARG A 204 -6.14 -6.28 -27.37
CA ARG A 204 -6.16 -7.57 -28.07
C ARG A 204 -5.83 -7.44 -29.56
N CYS A 205 -6.09 -6.29 -30.18
CA CYS A 205 -5.77 -6.07 -31.58
C CYS A 205 -4.27 -5.82 -31.81
N ARG A 206 -3.56 -5.18 -30.87
CA ARG A 206 -2.10 -4.95 -31.00
C ARG A 206 -1.25 -6.21 -30.85
N ASN A 207 -1.70 -7.22 -30.11
CA ASN A 207 -0.99 -8.51 -29.98
C ASN A 207 -1.28 -9.50 -31.13
N ARG A 208 -2.10 -9.13 -32.12
CA ARG A 208 -2.42 -9.97 -33.30
C ARG A 208 -1.82 -9.44 -34.61
N SER A 209 -1.04 -8.37 -34.57
CA SER A 209 -0.41 -7.76 -35.75
C SER A 209 1.07 -8.12 -35.89
N ASP A 210 1.46 -9.33 -35.47
CA ASP A 210 2.73 -9.96 -35.86
C ASP A 210 2.47 -11.45 -36.15
N CYS A 211 1.87 -11.68 -37.33
CA CYS A 211 1.97 -12.88 -38.15
C CYS A 211 1.96 -12.41 -39.60
#